data_AF-A0A813L842-F1
#
_entry.id   AF-A0A813L842-F1
#
_cell.length_a   1.000
_cell.length_b   1.000
_cell.length_c   1.000
_cell.angle_alpha   90.00
_cell.angle_beta   90.00
_cell.angle_gamma   90.00
#
_symmetry.space_group_name_H-M   'P 1'
#
loop_
_entity.id
_entity.type
_entity.pdbx_description
1 polymer ?
#
loop_
_entity_poly.entity_id
_entity_poly.type
_entity_poly.pdbx_seq_one_letter_code
_entity_poly.pdbx_strand_id
1 'polypeptide(L)'
;EMDESCSVKIWELQRRATIFHTEWHAPFLPHDGDKRWRWVDDTFQKHRWTRPSERGESADAERPPLSSQEGWVPGGQWSVQSAADGTGDADGWQYAIDFHRGDDWWGPMNGGSHVRRRLWVRKFVKPFISPSTPECEAGSPDSQAACCTSRGKSSGLLC
;
A
#
# COMPACT_ATOMS: atom_id res chain seq x y z
N GLU A 1 21.66 19.30 -4.47
CA GLU A 1 20.73 18.77 -3.45
C GLU A 1 20.42 17.32 -3.72
N MET A 2 20.18 16.52 -2.69
CA MET A 2 19.80 15.11 -2.83
C MET A 2 18.36 14.97 -2.36
N ASP A 3 17.47 14.47 -3.23
CA ASP A 3 16.11 14.14 -2.82
C ASP A 3 16.13 13.14 -1.66
N GLU A 4 15.38 13.43 -0.59
CA GLU A 4 15.17 12.46 0.47
C GLU A 4 14.41 11.27 -0.11
N SER A 5 14.91 10.06 0.13
CA SER A 5 14.24 8.85 -0.34
C SER A 5 14.13 7.78 0.74
N CYS A 6 13.02 7.07 0.77
CA CYS A 6 12.81 5.93 1.65
C CYS A 6 12.32 4.72 0.86
N SER A 7 12.67 3.51 1.33
CA SER A 7 12.17 2.26 0.76
C SER A 7 11.11 1.70 1.70
N VAL A 8 9.89 1.52 1.20
CA VAL A 8 8.81 0.88 1.94
C VAL A 8 8.80 -0.60 1.62
N LYS A 9 8.67 -1.41 2.66
CA LYS A 9 8.56 -2.86 2.59
C LYS A 9 7.18 -3.27 3.09
N ILE A 10 6.56 -4.22 2.42
CA ILE A 10 5.29 -4.79 2.84
C ILE A 10 5.21 -6.25 2.43
N TRP A 11 4.74 -7.09 3.33
CA TRP A 11 4.51 -8.50 3.08
C TRP A 11 3.11 -8.71 2.53
N GLU A 12 3.04 -9.50 1.45
CA GLU A 12 1.81 -10.12 0.99
C GLU A 12 1.68 -11.49 1.65
N LEU A 13 0.57 -11.74 2.34
CA LEU A 13 0.24 -13.03 2.94
C LEU A 13 -0.87 -13.71 2.14
N GLN A 14 -0.74 -15.02 1.97
CA GLN A 14 -1.81 -15.85 1.43
C GLN A 14 -1.85 -17.21 2.12
N ARG A 15 -3.02 -17.84 2.13
CA ARG A 15 -3.25 -19.17 2.70
C ARG A 15 -4.14 -20.03 1.82
N ARG A 16 -4.03 -21.34 2.01
CA ARG A 16 -4.97 -22.35 1.54
C ARG A 16 -5.94 -22.71 2.66
N ALA A 17 -7.13 -23.19 2.30
CA ALA A 17 -8.07 -23.72 3.29
C ALA A 17 -7.49 -24.97 3.99
N THR A 18 -6.89 -25.88 3.23
CA THR A 18 -6.17 -27.08 3.71
C THR A 18 -4.95 -27.37 2.82
N ILE A 19 -4.05 -28.26 3.24
CA ILE A 19 -2.88 -28.66 2.44
C ILE A 19 -3.20 -29.28 1.07
N PHE A 20 -4.44 -29.75 0.89
CA PHE A 20 -4.91 -30.36 -0.36
C PHE A 20 -5.51 -29.36 -1.35
N HIS A 21 -5.77 -28.12 -0.91
CA HIS A 21 -6.26 -27.08 -1.80
C HIS A 21 -5.09 -26.51 -2.62
N THR A 22 -5.35 -26.18 -3.87
CA THR A 22 -4.35 -25.57 -4.77
C THR A 22 -4.42 -24.05 -4.74
N GLU A 23 -5.62 -23.50 -4.52
CA GLU A 23 -5.91 -22.07 -4.54
C GLU A 23 -5.38 -21.34 -3.31
N TRP A 24 -4.83 -20.15 -3.56
CA TRP A 24 -4.30 -19.27 -2.54
C TRP A 24 -5.19 -18.04 -2.39
N HIS A 25 -5.58 -17.76 -1.15
CA HIS A 25 -6.50 -16.69 -0.80
C HIS A 25 -5.85 -15.77 0.22
N ALA A 26 -6.35 -14.54 0.38
CA ALA A 26 -5.99 -13.72 1.53
C ALA A 26 -6.31 -14.46 2.84
N PRO A 27 -5.54 -14.24 3.93
CA PRO A 27 -5.82 -14.92 5.18
C PRO A 27 -7.23 -14.66 5.71
N PHE A 28 -7.89 -15.70 6.23
CA PHE A 28 -9.34 -15.65 6.48
C PHE A 28 -9.78 -16.45 7.72
N LEU A 29 -8.92 -17.29 8.30
CA LEU A 29 -9.33 -18.09 9.45
C LEU A 29 -9.30 -17.29 10.75
N PRO A 30 -10.15 -17.66 11.72
CA PRO A 30 -10.17 -17.00 13.02
C PRO A 30 -8.81 -16.99 13.73
N HIS A 31 -8.01 -18.06 13.62
CA HIS A 31 -6.73 -18.17 14.30
C HIS A 31 -5.57 -17.42 13.61
N ASP A 32 -5.78 -16.87 12.41
CA ASP A 32 -4.75 -16.04 11.75
C ASP A 32 -4.51 -14.72 12.53
N GLY A 33 -5.43 -14.30 13.41
CA GLY A 33 -5.29 -13.13 14.28
C GLY A 33 -5.09 -11.83 13.48
N ASP A 34 -4.05 -11.06 13.81
CA ASP A 34 -3.67 -9.84 13.09
C ASP A 34 -3.20 -10.14 11.65
N LYS A 35 -2.74 -11.37 11.40
CA LYS A 35 -2.28 -11.83 10.07
C LYS A 35 -3.43 -12.15 9.13
N ARG A 36 -4.68 -11.83 9.50
CA ARG A 36 -5.87 -11.89 8.64
C ARG A 36 -5.86 -10.88 7.49
N TRP A 37 -4.93 -9.91 7.51
CA TRP A 37 -4.76 -8.97 6.40
C TRP A 37 -3.82 -9.56 5.33
N ARG A 38 -4.17 -9.38 4.05
CA ARG A 38 -3.28 -9.75 2.94
C ARG A 38 -1.99 -8.93 2.95
N TRP A 39 -2.06 -7.68 3.37
CA TRP A 39 -0.97 -6.72 3.28
C TRP A 39 -0.55 -6.27 4.67
N VAL A 40 0.66 -6.65 5.09
CA VAL A 40 1.17 -6.41 6.46
C VAL A 40 2.59 -5.87 6.44
N ASP A 41 2.97 -5.16 7.51
CA ASP A 41 4.35 -4.71 7.72
C ASP A 41 5.28 -5.85 8.19
N ASP A 42 6.52 -5.51 8.51
CA ASP A 42 7.54 -6.41 9.03
C ASP A 42 7.20 -7.01 10.39
N THR A 43 6.29 -6.38 11.15
CA THR A 43 5.75 -6.91 12.40
C THR A 43 4.48 -7.74 12.20
N PHE A 44 4.09 -8.00 10.95
CA PHE A 44 2.86 -8.66 10.55
C PHE A 44 1.58 -7.96 11.04
N GLN A 45 1.65 -6.63 11.22
CA GLN A 45 0.50 -5.79 11.51
C GLN A 45 0.05 -5.07 10.25
N LYS A 46 -1.17 -4.52 10.26
CA LYS A 46 -1.65 -3.71 9.13
C LYS A 46 -0.71 -2.51 8.95
N HIS A 47 -0.07 -2.42 7.78
CA HIS A 47 0.91 -1.37 7.52
C HIS A 47 0.28 0.02 7.66
N ARG A 48 0.95 0.94 8.38
CA ARG A 48 0.42 2.29 8.70
C ARG A 48 0.03 3.16 7.49
N TRP A 49 0.55 2.88 6.31
CA TRP A 49 0.22 3.59 5.06
C TRP A 49 -0.90 2.93 4.27
N THR A 50 -1.46 1.84 4.79
CA THR A 50 -2.60 1.18 4.16
C THR A 50 -3.77 2.14 4.21
N ARG A 51 -4.42 2.33 3.06
CA ARG A 51 -5.59 3.18 2.98
C ARG A 51 -6.63 2.76 4.04
N PRO A 52 -7.42 3.71 4.56
CA PRO A 52 -8.69 3.36 5.17
C PRO A 52 -9.52 2.62 4.10
N SER A 53 -9.57 1.30 4.21
CA SER A 53 -10.25 0.41 3.29
C SER A 53 -10.84 -0.73 4.10
N GLU A 54 -11.90 -1.32 3.57
CA GLU A 54 -12.43 -2.56 4.14
C GLU A 54 -11.42 -3.70 3.94
N ARG A 55 -11.55 -4.74 4.77
CA ARG A 55 -10.68 -5.93 4.66
C ARG A 55 -10.86 -6.63 3.31
N GLY A 56 -12.09 -6.67 2.77
CA GLY A 56 -12.38 -7.28 1.46
C GLY A 56 -11.58 -6.63 0.34
N GLU A 57 -11.62 -5.29 0.24
CA GLU A 57 -10.85 -4.55 -0.77
C GLU A 57 -9.34 -4.81 -0.67
N SER A 58 -8.83 -4.91 0.56
CA SER A 58 -7.42 -5.23 0.81
C SER A 58 -7.09 -6.67 0.39
N ALA A 59 -8.00 -7.61 0.64
CA ALA A 59 -7.87 -9.01 0.26
C ALA A 59 -7.84 -9.20 -1.27
N ASP A 60 -8.61 -8.41 -2.01
CA ASP A 60 -8.73 -8.53 -3.47
C ASP A 60 -7.66 -7.74 -4.23
N ALA A 61 -6.99 -6.79 -3.60
CA ALA A 61 -5.95 -5.98 -4.23
C ALA A 61 -4.80 -6.86 -4.76
N GLU A 62 -4.44 -6.68 -6.03
CA GLU A 62 -3.31 -7.38 -6.67
C GLU A 62 -1.95 -6.82 -6.24
N ARG A 63 -1.91 -5.53 -5.89
CA ARG A 63 -0.70 -4.79 -5.48
C ARG A 63 -0.94 -4.12 -4.13
N PRO A 64 0.12 -3.82 -3.36
CA PRO A 64 -0.04 -3.18 -2.05
C PRO A 64 -0.86 -1.88 -2.13
N PRO A 65 -2.02 -1.79 -1.43
CA PRO A 65 -2.92 -0.64 -1.47
C PRO A 65 -2.46 0.47 -0.51
N LEU A 66 -1.19 0.85 -0.60
CA LEU A 66 -0.61 1.92 0.21
C LEU A 66 -0.81 3.29 -0.43
N SER A 67 -1.18 4.29 0.37
CA SER A 67 -1.08 5.71 0.01
C SER A 67 0.24 6.28 0.48
N SER A 68 0.87 7.16 -0.30
CA SER A 68 2.01 7.92 0.21
C SER A 68 1.58 8.82 1.37
N GLN A 69 2.47 9.03 2.34
CA GLN A 69 2.30 10.05 3.36
C GLN A 69 2.48 11.46 2.76
N GLU A 70 2.02 12.47 3.50
CA GLU A 70 2.18 13.88 3.11
C GLU A 70 3.64 14.21 2.77
N GLY A 71 3.84 14.88 1.63
CA GLY A 71 5.15 15.22 1.10
C GLY A 71 5.90 14.07 0.41
N TRP A 72 5.50 12.81 0.57
CA TRP A 72 6.12 11.70 -0.14
C TRP A 72 5.37 11.42 -1.45
N VAL A 73 6.11 11.17 -2.52
CA VAL A 73 5.58 10.69 -3.80
C VAL A 73 6.22 9.35 -4.17
N PRO A 74 5.51 8.47 -4.87
CA PRO A 74 6.10 7.20 -5.27
C PRO A 74 7.21 7.39 -6.33
N GLY A 75 8.40 6.88 -6.04
CA GLY A 75 9.58 6.97 -6.91
C GLY A 75 9.76 5.78 -7.87
N GLY A 76 8.68 5.07 -8.23
CA GLY A 76 8.74 3.87 -9.07
C GLY A 76 7.49 2.99 -8.94
N GLN A 77 7.54 1.77 -9.49
CA GLN A 77 6.51 0.75 -9.30
C GLN A 77 6.84 -0.14 -8.10
N TRP A 78 5.85 -0.88 -7.61
CA TRP A 78 6.09 -1.98 -6.69
C TRP A 78 6.88 -3.10 -7.39
N SER A 79 7.86 -3.67 -6.70
CA SER A 79 8.60 -4.83 -7.16
C SER A 79 8.66 -5.89 -6.06
N VAL A 80 8.62 -7.15 -6.45
CA VAL A 80 8.88 -8.26 -5.52
C VAL A 80 10.37 -8.28 -5.20
N GLN A 81 10.70 -8.33 -3.91
CA GLN A 81 12.08 -8.53 -3.47
C GLN A 81 12.36 -10.03 -3.44
N SER A 82 13.17 -10.51 -4.39
CA SER A 82 13.67 -11.89 -4.37
C SER A 82 14.45 -12.14 -3.08
N ALA A 83 14.22 -13.29 -2.46
CA ALA A 83 14.96 -13.69 -1.29
C ALA A 83 16.41 -14.00 -1.69
N ALA A 84 17.36 -13.19 -1.25
CA ALA A 84 18.75 -13.27 -1.66
C ALA A 84 19.42 -14.59 -1.24
N ASP A 85 18.87 -15.25 -0.24
CA ASP A 85 19.29 -16.53 0.33
C ASP A 85 18.64 -17.76 -0.36
N GLY A 86 17.82 -17.54 -1.40
CA GLY A 86 17.13 -18.63 -2.10
C GLY A 86 15.95 -19.23 -1.33
N THR A 87 15.47 -18.56 -0.26
CA THR A 87 14.30 -19.02 0.51
C THR A 87 12.97 -18.81 -0.21
N GLY A 88 12.95 -18.11 -1.34
CA GLY A 88 11.77 -17.88 -2.17
C GLY A 88 11.80 -18.68 -3.47
N ASP A 89 10.62 -18.97 -4.02
CA ASP A 89 10.48 -19.51 -5.38
C ASP A 89 10.78 -18.45 -6.47
N ALA A 90 10.59 -18.82 -7.73
CA ALA A 90 10.84 -17.94 -8.88
C ALA A 90 9.99 -16.65 -8.87
N ASP A 91 8.83 -16.68 -8.20
CA ASP A 91 7.91 -15.55 -8.07
C ASP A 91 8.11 -14.80 -6.73
N GLY A 92 9.12 -15.19 -5.94
CA GLY A 92 9.47 -14.62 -4.65
C GLY A 92 8.57 -15.07 -3.49
N TRP A 93 7.77 -16.13 -3.66
CA TRP A 93 6.99 -16.69 -2.55
C TRP A 93 7.86 -17.57 -1.65
N GLN A 94 7.69 -17.38 -0.35
CA GLN A 94 8.19 -18.26 0.68
C GLN A 94 7.00 -18.98 1.33
N TYR A 95 7.16 -20.26 1.66
CA TYR A 95 6.10 -21.15 2.10
C TYR A 95 6.37 -21.66 3.51
N ALA A 96 5.31 -21.85 4.30
CA ALA A 96 5.38 -22.46 5.62
C ALA A 96 4.08 -23.21 5.97
N ILE A 97 4.11 -23.94 7.09
CA ILE A 97 2.94 -24.61 7.66
C ILE A 97 2.08 -23.68 8.51
N ASP A 98 2.55 -22.51 8.93
CA ASP A 98 1.75 -21.54 9.70
C ASP A 98 2.44 -20.16 9.72
N PHE A 99 1.68 -19.09 9.87
CA PHE A 99 2.22 -17.72 9.85
C PHE A 99 3.02 -17.34 11.12
N HIS A 100 2.90 -18.09 12.21
CA HIS A 100 3.58 -17.81 13.49
C HIS A 100 4.94 -18.50 13.61
N ARG A 101 5.42 -19.12 12.53
CA ARG A 101 6.76 -19.70 12.47
C ARG A 101 7.81 -18.60 12.28
N GLY A 102 8.97 -18.78 12.91
CA GLY A 102 10.14 -17.92 12.70
C GLY A 102 10.68 -18.04 11.28
N ASP A 103 11.51 -17.06 10.87
CA ASP A 103 11.99 -16.93 9.50
C ASP A 103 12.70 -18.17 8.94
N ASP A 104 13.38 -18.95 9.80
CA ASP A 104 14.08 -20.20 9.44
C ASP A 104 13.16 -21.32 8.91
N TRP A 105 11.84 -21.19 9.13
CA TRP A 105 10.84 -22.18 8.69
C TRP A 105 10.18 -21.83 7.36
N TRP A 106 10.61 -20.74 6.74
CA TRP A 106 10.11 -20.30 5.45
C TRP A 106 11.07 -20.74 4.36
N GLY A 107 10.55 -21.41 3.33
CA GLY A 107 11.36 -21.93 2.25
C GLY A 107 10.67 -21.91 0.89
N PRO A 108 11.35 -22.31 -0.18
CA PRO A 108 10.83 -22.22 -1.54
C PRO A 108 9.85 -23.35 -1.89
N MET A 109 9.70 -24.36 -1.02
CA MET A 109 8.91 -25.55 -1.31
C MET A 109 7.45 -25.39 -0.86
N ASN A 110 6.51 -25.54 -1.80
CA ASN A 110 5.08 -25.45 -1.49
C ASN A 110 4.50 -26.71 -0.82
N GLY A 111 5.24 -27.84 -0.85
CA GLY A 111 4.71 -29.16 -0.49
C GLY A 111 4.39 -29.26 1.00
N GLY A 112 3.12 -29.51 1.33
CA GLY A 112 2.65 -29.58 2.73
C GLY A 112 2.47 -28.20 3.40
N SER A 113 2.80 -27.11 2.71
CA SER A 113 2.58 -25.75 3.19
C SER A 113 1.16 -25.28 2.83
N HIS A 114 0.55 -24.55 3.74
CA HIS A 114 -0.76 -23.94 3.53
C HIS A 114 -0.77 -22.44 3.84
N VAL A 115 0.38 -21.86 4.15
CA VAL A 115 0.59 -20.42 4.14
C VAL A 115 1.78 -20.08 3.24
N ARG A 116 1.74 -18.88 2.64
CA ARG A 116 2.85 -18.31 1.91
C ARG A 116 2.95 -16.80 2.14
N ARG A 117 4.16 -16.25 2.01
CA ARG A 117 4.42 -14.82 2.07
C ARG A 117 5.32 -14.36 0.93
N ARG A 118 5.19 -13.11 0.52
CA ARG A 118 6.03 -12.49 -0.53
C ARG A 118 6.32 -11.04 -0.17
N LEU A 119 7.59 -10.65 -0.24
CA LEU A 119 8.02 -9.30 0.12
C LEU A 119 7.91 -8.36 -1.08
N TRP A 120 7.16 -7.29 -0.92
CA TRP A 120 7.04 -6.21 -1.89
C TRP A 120 7.79 -4.99 -1.40
N VAL A 121 8.49 -4.33 -2.32
CA VAL A 121 9.25 -3.11 -2.05
C VAL A 121 8.93 -2.01 -3.05
N ARG A 122 8.92 -0.76 -2.57
CA ARG A 122 8.78 0.42 -3.42
C ARG A 122 9.52 1.60 -2.81
N LYS A 123 10.22 2.35 -3.66
CA LYS A 123 10.87 3.61 -3.27
C LYS A 123 9.86 4.74 -3.26
N PHE A 124 9.92 5.58 -2.24
CA PHE A 124 9.24 6.86 -2.17
C PHE A 124 10.30 7.95 -2.07
N VAL A 125 10.01 9.10 -2.67
CA VAL A 125 10.89 10.28 -2.69
C VAL A 125 10.10 11.47 -2.15
N LYS A 126 10.77 12.34 -1.43
CA LYS A 126 10.21 13.61 -0.98
C LYS A 126 10.80 14.69 -1.87
N PRO A 127 10.04 15.25 -2.82
CA PRO A 127 10.58 16.23 -3.75
C PRO A 127 10.99 17.47 -2.96
N PHE A 128 12.15 18.01 -3.28
CA PHE A 128 12.52 19.32 -2.78
C PHE A 128 11.61 20.37 -3.42
N ILE A 129 10.70 20.93 -2.63
CA ILE A 129 9.97 22.13 -3.05
C ILE A 129 10.90 23.30 -2.76
N SER A 130 11.61 23.75 -3.78
CA SER A 130 12.28 25.04 -3.70
C SER A 130 11.22 26.07 -3.31
N PRO A 131 11.45 26.90 -2.28
CA PRO A 131 10.53 27.99 -1.99
C PRO A 131 10.48 28.82 -3.28
N SER A 132 9.39 28.69 -4.03
CA SER A 132 9.14 29.56 -5.17
C SER A 132 9.27 30.96 -4.60
N THR A 133 10.27 31.70 -5.06
CA THR A 133 10.36 33.14 -4.76
C THR A 133 8.96 33.64 -5.07
N PRO A 134 8.22 34.20 -4.10
CA PRO A 134 6.90 34.72 -4.41
C PRO A 134 7.13 35.66 -5.57
N GLU A 135 6.65 35.29 -6.76
CA GLU A 135 6.60 36.22 -7.87
C GLU A 135 5.86 37.40 -7.28
N CYS A 136 6.60 38.49 -7.03
CA CYS A 136 6.00 39.75 -6.72
C CYS A 136 5.08 39.99 -7.92
N GLU A 137 3.79 39.75 -7.73
CA GLU A 137 2.76 40.24 -8.63
C GLU A 137 3.00 41.74 -8.69
N ALA A 138 3.80 42.15 -9.67
CA ALA A 138 3.94 43.52 -10.08
C ALA A 138 2.52 43.93 -10.44
N GLY A 139 1.92 44.73 -9.55
CA GLY A 139 0.49 45.02 -9.57
C GLY A 139 0.03 45.34 -10.98
N SER A 140 -0.97 44.59 -11.46
CA SER A 140 -1.76 45.02 -12.60
C SER A 140 -2.54 46.27 -12.17
N PRO A 141 -2.29 47.46 -12.77
CA PRO A 141 -2.94 48.70 -12.35
C PRO A 141 -4.37 48.87 -12.89
N ASP A 142 -4.86 47.98 -13.76
CA ASP A 142 -6.12 48.19 -14.47
C ASP A 142 -7.07 47.00 -14.32
N SER A 143 -8.05 47.12 -13.43
CA SER A 143 -9.47 47.12 -13.84
C SER A 143 -10.38 47.21 -12.61
N GLN A 144 -10.68 48.44 -12.22
CA GLN A 144 -11.97 48.76 -11.63
C GLN A 144 -13.04 48.67 -12.72
N ALA A 145 -14.13 47.93 -12.46
CA ALA A 145 -15.53 48.29 -12.74
C ALA A 145 -16.38 47.04 -12.94
N ALA A 146 -17.25 46.73 -11.97
CA ALA A 146 -18.69 46.56 -12.18
C ALA A 146 -19.34 45.99 -10.91
N CYS A 147 -19.75 46.94 -10.06
CA CYS A 147 -20.94 46.79 -9.23
C CYS A 147 -22.14 46.46 -10.14
N CYS A 148 -22.93 45.44 -9.80
CA CYS A 148 -24.41 45.44 -9.83
C CYS A 148 -25.01 44.03 -9.62
N THR A 149 -25.60 43.86 -8.43
CA THR A 149 -26.87 43.17 -8.13
C THR A 149 -27.38 42.01 -9.00
N SER A 150 -27.72 40.87 -8.37
CA SER A 150 -29.13 40.55 -8.07
C SER A 150 -29.30 39.24 -7.29
N ARG A 151 -30.27 39.29 -6.35
CA ARG A 151 -30.86 38.16 -5.62
C ARG A 151 -31.62 37.24 -6.58
N GLY A 152 -31.44 35.94 -6.44
CA GLY A 152 -32.34 34.92 -6.98
C GLY A 152 -32.65 33.85 -5.94
N LYS A 153 -33.83 33.94 -5.32
CA LYS A 153 -34.47 32.82 -4.62
C LYS A 153 -34.95 31.81 -5.66
N SER A 154 -34.71 30.52 -5.46
CA SER A 154 -35.72 29.51 -5.81
C SER A 154 -35.64 28.28 -4.92
N SER A 155 -36.81 27.93 -4.42
CA SER A 155 -37.19 26.83 -3.56
C SER A 155 -37.20 25.47 -4.28
N GLY A 156 -37.21 24.38 -3.51
CA GLY A 156 -37.64 23.03 -3.93
C GLY A 156 -36.47 22.10 -4.27
N LEU A 157 -36.45 20.81 -3.94
CA LEU A 157 -37.51 19.87 -3.59
C LEU A 157 -36.90 18.72 -2.76
N LEU A 158 -37.71 18.11 -1.90
CA LEU A 158 -37.48 16.78 -1.34
C LEU A 158 -37.35 15.73 -2.46
N CYS A 159 -36.47 14.75 -2.23
CA CYS A 159 -36.76 13.32 -2.25
C CYS A 159 -35.73 12.62 -1.35
#